data_AF-A4GJP9-F1
#
_entry.id   AF-A4GJP9-F1
#
_cell.length_a   1.000
_cell.length_b   1.000
_cell.length_c   1.000
_cell.angle_alpha   90.00
_cell.angle_beta   90.00
_cell.angle_gamma   90.00
#
_symmetry.space_group_name_H-M   'P 1'
#
loop_
_entity.id
_entity.type
_entity.pdbx_description
1 polymer ?
#
loop_
_entity_poly.entity_id
_entity_poly.type
_entity_poly.pdbx_seq_one_letter_code
_entity_poly.pdbx_strand_id
1 'polypeptide(L)' 'MQNQEIIKIIENLKGRRNYEEKRASKLGFASLYDYFEDKISKQQKAIEDEQKESEVAKTDKEPKTSKKSCSCC' A
#
# COMPACT_ATOMS: atom_id res chain seq x y z
N MET A 1 -22.13 -4.76 3.14
CA MET A 1 -21.54 -4.60 4.49
C MET A 1 -20.53 -3.48 4.38
N GLN A 2 -20.74 -2.33 5.04
CA GLN A 2 -19.76 -1.23 4.98
C GLN A 2 -18.47 -1.68 5.67
N ASN A 3 -17.37 -1.60 4.94
CA ASN A 3 -16.04 -1.94 5.42
C ASN A 3 -15.65 -0.97 6.57
N GLN A 4 -15.66 -1.49 7.81
CA GLN A 4 -15.40 -0.75 9.04
C GLN A 4 -14.00 -0.10 9.05
N GLU A 5 -13.06 -0.68 8.32
CA GLU A 5 -11.69 -0.19 8.20
C GLU A 5 -11.63 1.16 7.46
N ILE A 6 -12.42 1.33 6.40
CA ILE A 6 -12.46 2.57 5.62
C ILE A 6 -13.00 3.71 6.49
N ILE A 7 -14.03 3.43 7.29
CA ILE A 7 -14.62 4.41 8.23
C ILE A 7 -13.55 4.86 9.23
N LYS A 8 -12.85 3.90 9.86
CA LYS A 8 -11.75 4.21 10.79
C LYS A 8 -10.64 5.03 10.14
N ILE A 9 -10.28 4.73 8.89
CA ILE A 9 -9.27 5.51 8.15
C ILE A 9 -9.77 6.95 7.97
N ILE A 10 -11.00 7.13 7.49
CA ILE A 10 -11.59 8.45 7.23
C ILE A 10 -11.72 9.28 8.52
N GLU A 11 -12.06 8.65 9.65
CA GLU A 11 -12.08 9.29 10.96
C GLU A 11 -10.67 9.74 11.39
N ASN A 12 -9.66 8.92 11.14
CA ASN A 12 -8.27 9.21 11.49
C ASN A 12 -7.59 10.25 10.57
N LEU A 13 -8.18 10.59 9.41
CA LEU A 13 -7.60 11.59 8.48
C LEU A 13 -7.50 13.00 9.07
N LYS A 14 -8.30 13.36 10.08
CA LYS A 14 -8.32 14.69 10.71
C LYS A 14 -8.23 15.82 9.67
N GLY A 15 -7.18 16.66 9.73
CA GLY A 15 -6.97 17.80 8.81
C GLY A 15 -6.58 17.41 7.37
N ARG A 16 -6.18 16.16 7.11
CA ARG A 16 -5.94 15.67 5.74
C ARG A 16 -7.22 15.32 5.01
N ARG A 17 -8.37 15.23 5.69
CA ARG A 17 -9.66 14.86 5.08
C ARG A 17 -9.99 15.73 3.86
N ASN A 18 -9.91 17.06 4.00
CA ASN A 18 -10.21 17.99 2.91
C ASN A 18 -9.30 17.81 1.68
N TYR A 19 -8.05 17.41 1.90
CA TYR A 19 -7.12 17.15 0.81
C TYR A 19 -7.54 15.88 0.05
N GLU A 20 -7.84 14.81 0.78
CA GLU A 20 -8.27 13.54 0.20
C GLU A 20 -9.65 13.66 -0.46
N GLU A 21 -10.59 14.43 0.10
CA GLU A 21 -11.89 14.73 -0.55
C GLU A 21 -11.70 15.43 -1.89
N LYS A 22 -10.90 16.50 -1.93
CA LYS A 22 -10.60 17.21 -3.18
C LYS A 22 -9.94 16.29 -4.20
N ARG A 23 -9.07 15.38 -3.74
CA ARG A 23 -8.40 14.42 -4.61
C ARG A 23 -9.37 13.36 -5.15
N ALA A 24 -10.26 12.84 -4.30
CA ALA A 24 -11.31 11.92 -4.68
C ALA A 24 -12.23 12.54 -5.75
N SER A 25 -12.72 13.77 -5.52
CA SER A 25 -13.55 14.48 -6.51
C SER A 25 -12.81 14.76 -7.82
N LYS A 26 -11.52 15.13 -7.76
CA LYS A 26 -10.69 15.31 -8.97
C LYS A 26 -10.50 14.05 -9.79
N LEU A 27 -10.47 12.90 -9.13
CA LEU A 27 -10.36 11.59 -9.77
C LEU A 27 -11.73 11.02 -10.19
N GLY A 28 -12.83 11.72 -9.91
CA GLY A 28 -14.18 11.32 -10.30
C GLY A 28 -14.87 10.35 -9.35
N PHE A 29 -14.37 10.18 -8.13
CA PHE A 29 -15.06 9.36 -7.12
C PHE A 29 -16.26 10.11 -6.54
N ALA A 30 -17.35 9.38 -6.31
CA ALA A 30 -18.58 9.93 -5.74
C ALA A 30 -18.43 10.30 -4.26
N SER A 31 -17.56 9.58 -3.53
CA SER A 31 -17.28 9.86 -2.13
C SER A 31 -15.83 9.52 -1.75
N LEU A 32 -15.43 10.03 -0.58
CA LEU A 32 -14.17 9.67 0.08
C LEU A 32 -14.09 8.15 0.34
N TYR A 33 -15.24 7.53 0.60
CA TYR A 33 -15.35 6.10 0.85
C TYR A 33 -14.93 5.29 -0.38
N ASP A 34 -15.52 5.59 -1.54
CA ASP A 34 -15.24 4.89 -2.80
C ASP A 34 -13.77 5.04 -3.21
N TYR A 35 -13.18 6.21 -2.94
CA TYR A 35 -11.76 6.46 -3.19
C TYR A 35 -10.86 5.55 -2.33
N PHE A 36 -11.17 5.40 -1.05
CA PHE A 36 -10.38 4.51 -0.17
C PHE A 36 -10.66 3.04 -0.42
N GLU A 37 -11.87 2.67 -0.83
CA GLU A 37 -12.21 1.30 -1.25
C GLU A 37 -11.38 0.86 -2.46
N ASP A 38 -11.30 1.70 -3.49
CA ASP A 38 -10.45 1.45 -4.67
C ASP A 38 -8.96 1.43 -4.31
N LYS A 39 -8.51 2.34 -3.44
CA LYS A 39 -7.10 2.42 -2.99
C LYS A 39 -6.65 1.16 -2.25
N ILE A 40 -7.47 0.65 -1.32
CA ILE A 40 -7.17 -0.58 -0.58
C ILE A 40 -7.18 -1.78 -1.53
N SER A 41 -8.18 -1.86 -2.41
CA SER A 41 -8.28 -2.93 -3.41
C SER A 41 -7.05 -2.99 -4.31
N LYS A 42 -6.52 -1.84 -4.73
CA LYS A 42 -5.28 -1.75 -5.53
C LYS A 42 -4.04 -2.13 -4.73
N GLN A 43 -3.96 -1.73 -3.46
CA GLN A 43 -2.85 -2.11 -2.58
C GLN A 43 -2.80 -3.61 -2.33
N GLN A 44 -3.95 -4.24 -2.07
CA GLN A 44 -4.03 -5.70 -1.88
C GLN A 44 -3.55 -6.45 -3.12
N LYS A 45 -3.99 -6.03 -4.31
CA LYS A 45 -3.53 -6.61 -5.57
C LYS A 45 -2.03 -6.42 -5.79
N ALA A 46 -1.51 -5.22 -5.54
CA ALA A 46 -0.07 -4.96 -5.68
C ALA A 46 0.77 -5.82 -4.72
N ILE A 47 0.31 -5.99 -3.47
CA ILE A 47 0.99 -6.85 -2.49
C ILE A 47 0.90 -8.33 -2.92
N GLU A 48 -0.24 -8.79 -3.42
CA GLU A 48 -0.38 -10.16 -3.94
C GLU A 48 0.54 -10.41 -5.15
N ASP A 49 0.65 -9.44 -6.06
CA ASP A 49 1.50 -9.55 -7.25
C ASP A 49 2.99 -9.50 -6.88
N GLU A 50 3.40 -8.59 -5.98
CA GLU A 50 4.76 -8.57 -5.42
C GLU A 50 5.08 -9.87 -4.65
N GLN A 51 4.11 -10.43 -3.93
CA GLN A 51 4.30 -11.71 -3.22
C GLN A 51 4.48 -12.87 -4.20
N LYS A 52 3.64 -12.97 -5.24
CA LYS A 52 3.78 -13.98 -6.30
C LYS A 52 5.12 -13.86 -7.03
N GLU A 53 5.57 -12.65 -7.35
CA GLU A 53 6.88 -12.43 -7.96
C GLU A 53 8.04 -12.74 -7.00
N SER A 54 7.90 -12.40 -5.71
CA SER A 54 8.92 -12.68 -4.70
C SER A 54 8.99 -14.16 -4.28
N GLU A 55 7.92 -14.93 -4.44
CA GLU A 55 7.89 -16.36 -4.15
C GLU A 55 8.53 -17.16 -5.30
N VAL A 56 8.37 -16.71 -6.55
CA VAL A 56 9.10 -17.25 -7.72
C VAL A 56 10.60 -16.92 -7.67
N ALA A 57 10.98 -15.79 -7.05
CA ALA A 57 12.38 -15.39 -6.91
C ALA A 57 13.13 -16.05 -5.74
N LYS A 58 12.44 -16.75 -4.82
CA LYS A 58 13.06 -17.34 -3.62
C LYS A 58 13.48 -18.80 -3.76
N THR A 59 13.19 -19.47 -4.88
CA THR A 59 13.64 -20.86 -5.11
C THR A 59 15.00 -20.98 -5.79
N ASP A 60 15.74 -19.89 -5.98
CA ASP A 60 17.10 -19.95 -6.48
C ASP A 60 17.98 -18.94 -5.73
N LYS A 61 18.95 -19.47 -4.96
CA LYS A 61 20.07 -18.78 -4.27
C LYS A 61 19.94 -18.60 -2.76
N GLU A 62 20.09 -19.71 -2.04
CA GLU A 62 21.30 -19.83 -1.23
C GLU A 62 22.30 -20.72 -2.00
N PRO A 63 23.64 -20.58 -1.84
CA PRO A 63 24.31 -20.19 -0.60
C PRO A 63 25.53 -19.25 -0.79
N LYS A 64 26.17 -18.93 0.35
CA LYS A 64 27.62 -18.68 0.56
C LYS A 64 27.99 -17.26 1.01
N THR A 65 28.14 -17.14 2.33
CA THR A 65 29.38 -16.71 3.00
C THR A 65 30.28 -15.72 2.26
N SER A 66 30.49 -14.53 2.82
CA SER A 66 31.81 -14.14 3.37
C SER A 66 31.83 -12.68 3.83
N LYS A 67 32.56 -12.50 4.93
CA LYS A 67 32.88 -11.24 5.61
C LYS A 67 33.50 -10.22 4.65
N LYS A 68 33.26 -8.93 4.88
CA LYS A 68 34.31 -7.95 5.28
C LYS A 68 33.71 -6.55 5.52
N SER A 69 34.09 -5.99 6.66
CA SER A 69 34.01 -4.59 7.05
C SER A 69 34.71 -3.67 6.06
N CYS A 70 34.13 -2.50 5.76
CA CYS A 70 34.93 -1.34 5.33
C CYS A 70 34.20 -0.04 5.70
N SER A 71 34.82 0.71 6.61
CA SER A 71 34.61 2.12 6.86
C SER A 71 35.18 2.96 5.71
N CYS A 72 34.46 3.99 5.26
CA CYS A 72 35.03 5.23 4.72
C CYS A 72 33.89 6.23 4.53
N CYS A 73 33.81 7.24 5.41
CA CYS A 73 34.17 8.66 5.17
C CYS A 73 32.91 9.52 5.02
#